data_AF-K6TVB0-F1
#
_entry.id   AF-K6TVB0-F1
#
_cell.length_a   1.000
_cell.length_b   1.000
_cell.length_c   1.000
_cell.angle_alpha   90.00
_cell.angle_beta   90.00
_cell.angle_gamma   90.00
#
_symmetry.space_group_name_H-M   'P 1'
#
loop_
_entity.id
_entity.type
_entity.pdbx_description
1 polymer ?
#
loop_
_entity_poly.entity_id
_entity_poly.type
_entity_poly.pdbx_seq_one_letter_code
_entity_poly.pdbx_strand_id
1 'polypeptide(L)'
;MLNHSWILAIIGLTSLLAVFILFKLVYKHNPHCNEHYGADIVLFHSDERYKKRVWRFNIIEDLKNQKTKEKINDELELKVIVGEFSENTQEIVKHAANHNFRLIHIISGPNIFCEDKTEIYTLLDRYNNVKYFILPERPTKHFMIFNNTHLYVEKPHRHTESRGSVGITKCNLKLLNIYNKAFENILAFAQPLTKEEVLNQQCYKE
;
A
#
# COMPACT_ATOMS: atom_id res chain seq x y z
N MET A 1 -60.96 14.65 -13.73
CA MET A 1 -60.32 14.34 -12.44
C MET A 1 -59.42 13.14 -12.64
N LEU A 2 -58.12 13.25 -12.36
CA LEU A 2 -57.25 12.07 -12.40
C LEU A 2 -57.71 11.07 -11.33
N ASN A 3 -57.89 9.81 -11.71
CA ASN A 3 -58.26 8.73 -10.79
C ASN A 3 -57.18 8.61 -9.71
N HIS A 4 -57.59 8.38 -8.46
CA HIS A 4 -56.69 8.27 -7.31
C HIS A 4 -55.61 7.21 -7.53
N SER A 5 -55.93 6.15 -8.27
CA SER A 5 -54.98 5.12 -8.70
C SER A 5 -53.85 5.65 -9.59
N TRP A 6 -54.13 6.60 -10.50
CA TRP A 6 -53.11 7.23 -11.34
C TRP A 6 -52.18 8.13 -10.54
N ILE A 7 -52.71 8.84 -9.53
CA ILE A 7 -51.92 9.69 -8.64
C ILE A 7 -50.93 8.85 -7.84
N LEU A 8 -51.39 7.72 -7.29
CA LEU A 8 -50.53 6.78 -6.55
C LEU A 8 -49.46 6.15 -7.45
N ALA A 9 -49.79 5.79 -8.69
CA ALA A 9 -48.82 5.26 -9.64
C ALA A 9 -47.72 6.27 -9.99
N ILE A 10 -48.08 7.54 -10.17
CA ILE A 10 -47.11 8.63 -10.45
C ILE A 10 -46.18 8.85 -9.25
N ILE A 11 -46.72 8.87 -8.02
CA ILE A 11 -45.92 9.03 -6.79
C ILE A 11 -44.98 7.82 -6.60
N GLY A 12 -45.45 6.60 -6.89
CA GLY A 12 -44.63 5.39 -6.87
C GLY A 12 -43.47 5.45 -7.86
N LEU A 13 -43.73 5.89 -9.10
CA LEU A 13 -42.69 6.01 -10.12
C LEU A 13 -41.66 7.09 -9.79
N THR A 14 -42.09 8.25 -9.29
CA THR A 14 -41.18 9.35 -8.98
C THR A 14 -40.32 9.05 -7.77
N SER A 15 -40.85 8.36 -6.75
CA SER A 15 -40.07 7.89 -5.60
C SER A 15 -39.05 6.81 -5.99
N LEU A 16 -39.41 5.86 -6.86
CA LEU A 16 -38.47 4.86 -7.37
C LEU A 16 -37.33 5.52 -8.18
N LEU A 17 -37.66 6.50 -9.02
CA LEU A 17 -36.68 7.27 -9.80
C LEU A 17 -35.75 8.07 -8.87
N ALA A 18 -36.30 8.71 -7.84
CA ALA A 18 -35.52 9.44 -6.85
C ALA A 18 -34.56 8.53 -6.08
N VAL A 19 -35.02 7.34 -5.65
CA VAL A 19 -34.16 6.34 -5.01
C VAL A 19 -33.06 5.88 -5.96
N PHE A 20 -33.35 5.62 -7.23
CA PHE A 20 -32.35 5.22 -8.22
C PHE A 20 -31.32 6.32 -8.48
N ILE A 21 -31.74 7.59 -8.55
CA ILE A 21 -30.85 8.74 -8.67
C ILE A 21 -30.00 8.90 -7.41
N LEU A 22 -30.58 8.73 -6.22
CA LEU A 22 -29.87 8.78 -4.95
C LEU A 22 -28.83 7.65 -4.87
N PHE A 23 -29.21 6.43 -5.27
CA PHE A 23 -28.30 5.29 -5.35
C PHE A 23 -27.17 5.59 -6.33
N LYS A 24 -27.48 6.13 -7.52
CA LYS A 24 -26.48 6.48 -8.53
C LYS A 24 -25.57 7.64 -8.09
N LEU A 25 -26.04 8.57 -7.26
CA LEU A 25 -25.26 9.67 -6.70
C LEU A 25 -24.38 9.22 -5.53
N VAL A 26 -24.93 8.42 -4.61
CA VAL A 26 -24.22 7.87 -3.43
C VAL A 26 -23.22 6.80 -3.85
N TYR A 27 -23.58 5.90 -4.77
CA TYR A 27 -22.69 4.89 -5.36
C TYR A 27 -21.87 5.41 -6.55
N LYS A 28 -21.95 6.70 -6.91
CA LYS A 28 -21.01 7.28 -7.90
C LYS A 28 -19.58 7.28 -7.40
N HIS A 29 -19.36 7.01 -6.11
CA HIS A 29 -18.04 6.67 -5.55
C HIS A 29 -17.76 5.18 -5.69
N ASN A 30 -18.07 4.60 -6.84
CA ASN A 30 -17.49 3.32 -7.24
C ASN A 30 -16.07 3.64 -7.74
N PRO A 31 -15.02 3.39 -6.94
CA PRO A 31 -13.70 3.94 -7.21
C PRO A 31 -12.93 3.17 -8.30
N HIS A 32 -13.55 2.13 -8.86
CA HIS A 32 -13.03 1.36 -9.99
C HIS A 32 -13.01 2.25 -11.25
N CYS A 33 -11.83 2.36 -11.86
CA CYS A 33 -11.52 3.16 -13.05
C CYS A 33 -11.71 4.67 -12.88
N ASN A 34 -11.02 5.27 -11.90
CA ASN A 34 -10.94 6.72 -11.77
C ASN A 34 -9.61 7.23 -12.34
N GLU A 35 -9.68 8.14 -13.32
CA GLU A 35 -8.53 8.74 -13.99
C GLU A 35 -7.51 9.35 -13.01
N HIS A 36 -7.94 9.84 -11.84
CA HIS A 36 -7.06 10.43 -10.84
C HIS A 36 -6.27 9.42 -10.00
N TYR A 37 -6.74 8.17 -9.91
CA TYR A 37 -6.20 7.20 -8.96
C TYR A 37 -5.64 5.96 -9.64
N GLY A 38 -6.37 5.33 -10.55
CA GLY A 38 -5.96 4.08 -11.20
C GLY A 38 -7.14 3.24 -11.69
N ALA A 39 -6.84 2.03 -12.18
CA ALA A 39 -7.86 1.12 -12.72
C ALA A 39 -8.67 0.44 -11.61
N ASP A 40 -8.03 -0.05 -10.54
CA ASP A 40 -8.76 -0.60 -9.39
C ASP A 40 -8.26 -0.01 -8.08
N ILE A 41 -9.21 0.40 -7.24
CA ILE A 41 -8.97 0.87 -5.88
C ILE A 41 -9.64 -0.12 -4.92
N VAL A 42 -8.84 -0.67 -4.01
CA VAL A 42 -9.31 -1.56 -2.95
C VAL A 42 -9.17 -0.83 -1.63
N LEU A 43 -10.29 -0.59 -0.95
CA LEU A 43 -10.32 0.02 0.37
C LEU A 43 -10.30 -1.08 1.43
N PHE A 44 -9.39 -0.96 2.40
CA PHE A 44 -9.30 -1.88 3.51
C PHE A 44 -9.66 -1.19 4.82
N HIS A 45 -10.56 -1.81 5.57
CA HIS A 45 -10.87 -1.42 6.94
C HIS A 45 -9.71 -1.77 7.89
N SER A 46 -9.76 -1.25 9.11
CA SER A 46 -8.63 -1.30 10.03
C SER A 46 -8.34 -2.67 10.63
N ASP A 47 -9.40 -3.45 10.81
CA ASP A 47 -9.42 -4.83 11.25
C ASP A 47 -9.01 -5.83 10.15
N GLU A 48 -9.02 -5.43 8.88
CA GLU A 48 -8.74 -6.30 7.74
C GLU A 48 -7.24 -6.57 7.49
N ARG A 49 -6.46 -6.80 8.54
CA ARG A 49 -5.01 -7.01 8.46
C ARG A 49 -4.62 -8.16 7.52
N TYR A 50 -5.32 -9.29 7.62
CA TYR A 50 -5.05 -10.45 6.78
C TYR A 50 -5.31 -10.16 5.29
N LYS A 51 -6.43 -9.49 4.96
CA LYS A 51 -6.75 -9.11 3.58
C LYS A 51 -5.70 -8.17 2.98
N LYS A 52 -5.23 -7.18 3.77
CA LYS A 52 -4.14 -6.27 3.35
C LYS A 52 -2.86 -7.03 3.03
N ARG A 53 -2.47 -8.00 3.86
CA ARG A 53 -1.27 -8.84 3.64
C ARG A 53 -1.42 -9.70 2.38
N VAL A 54 -2.52 -10.45 2.25
CA VAL A 54 -2.79 -11.31 1.09
C VAL A 54 -2.81 -10.50 -0.20
N TRP A 55 -3.46 -9.34 -0.20
CA TRP A 55 -3.49 -8.48 -1.38
C TRP A 55 -2.08 -8.07 -1.83
N ARG A 56 -1.22 -7.66 -0.90
CA ARG A 56 0.17 -7.26 -1.22
C ARG A 56 1.00 -8.43 -1.78
N PHE A 57 0.80 -9.66 -1.31
CA PHE A 57 1.42 -10.84 -1.91
C PHE A 57 0.91 -11.09 -3.33
N ASN A 58 -0.41 -11.03 -3.54
CA ASN A 58 -0.99 -11.25 -4.86
C ASN A 58 -0.44 -10.25 -5.89
N ILE A 59 -0.23 -8.98 -5.51
CA ILE A 59 0.41 -7.99 -6.40
C ILE A 59 1.82 -8.41 -6.81
N ILE A 60 2.64 -8.92 -5.88
CA ILE A 60 4.00 -9.38 -6.19
C ILE A 60 3.96 -10.56 -7.19
N GLU A 61 3.07 -11.53 -6.96
CA GLU A 61 2.87 -12.68 -7.84
C GLU A 61 2.40 -12.26 -9.23
N ASP A 62 1.40 -11.37 -9.30
CA ASP A 62 0.86 -10.85 -10.55
C ASP A 62 1.94 -10.14 -11.37
N LEU A 63 2.75 -9.30 -10.73
CA LEU A 63 3.86 -8.60 -11.36
C LEU A 63 4.94 -9.54 -11.90
N LYS A 64 5.31 -10.56 -11.11
CA LYS A 64 6.27 -11.59 -11.54
C LYS A 64 5.72 -12.38 -12.74
N ASN A 65 4.43 -12.71 -12.72
CA ASN A 65 3.78 -13.45 -13.80
C ASN A 65 3.67 -12.60 -15.08
N GLN A 66 3.35 -11.31 -14.97
CA GLN A 66 3.36 -10.37 -16.10
C GLN A 66 4.76 -10.23 -16.70
N LYS A 67 5.81 -10.08 -15.89
CA LYS A 67 7.20 -10.04 -16.38
C LYS A 67 7.56 -11.30 -17.19
N THR A 68 7.07 -12.46 -16.76
CA THR A 68 7.33 -13.75 -17.44
C THR A 68 6.50 -13.92 -18.72
N LYS A 69 5.25 -13.45 -18.74
CA LYS A 69 4.28 -13.68 -19.83
C LYS A 69 4.27 -12.58 -20.91
N GLU A 70 4.50 -11.32 -20.55
CA GLU A 70 4.11 -10.15 -21.35
C GLU A 70 5.27 -9.25 -21.81
N LYS A 71 6.54 -9.67 -21.67
CA LYS A 71 7.72 -8.88 -22.10
C LYS A 71 7.77 -7.45 -21.51
N ILE A 72 7.35 -7.27 -20.26
CA ILE A 72 7.68 -6.03 -19.54
C ILE A 72 9.20 -6.06 -19.29
N ASN A 73 9.93 -5.18 -19.96
CA ASN A 73 11.39 -5.02 -19.78
C ASN A 73 11.74 -4.24 -18.51
N ASP A 74 10.76 -3.62 -17.86
CA ASP A 74 10.99 -2.86 -16.64
C ASP A 74 11.38 -3.79 -15.49
N GLU A 75 12.46 -3.41 -14.82
CA GLU A 75 12.95 -4.12 -13.65
C GLU A 75 11.99 -3.88 -12.48
N LEU A 76 11.57 -4.96 -11.81
CA LEU A 76 10.65 -4.87 -10.67
C LEU A 76 11.41 -4.28 -9.48
N GLU A 77 10.82 -3.28 -8.85
CA GLU A 77 11.37 -2.61 -7.67
C GLU A 77 10.30 -2.47 -6.60
N LEU A 78 10.70 -2.69 -5.34
CA LEU A 78 9.84 -2.47 -4.19
C LEU A 78 10.40 -1.34 -3.34
N LYS A 79 9.66 -0.24 -3.22
CA LYS A 79 9.99 0.86 -2.30
C LYS A 79 9.01 0.85 -1.14
N VAL A 80 9.52 0.81 0.08
CA VAL A 80 8.72 0.67 1.31
C VAL A 80 9.05 1.80 2.28
N ILE A 81 8.03 2.49 2.79
CA ILE A 81 8.14 3.37 3.95
C ILE A 81 7.20 2.87 5.04
N VAL A 82 7.75 2.62 6.22
CA VAL A 82 7.00 2.12 7.38
C VAL A 82 7.50 2.76 8.67
N GLY A 83 6.64 2.85 9.69
CA GLY A 83 7.05 3.32 11.01
C GLY A 83 7.98 2.33 11.69
N GLU A 84 7.57 1.07 11.75
CA GLU A 84 8.34 -0.09 12.21
C GLU A 84 8.44 -1.11 11.07
N PHE A 85 9.62 -1.71 10.90
CA PHE A 85 9.78 -2.83 9.99
C PHE A 85 9.36 -4.15 10.65
N SER A 86 8.06 -4.24 10.94
CA SER A 86 7.42 -5.38 11.63
C SER A 86 7.41 -6.67 10.82
N GLU A 87 7.22 -7.82 11.49
CA GLU A 87 7.06 -9.16 10.90
C GLU A 87 6.20 -9.17 9.62
N ASN A 88 5.00 -8.60 9.65
CA ASN A 88 4.12 -8.57 8.47
C ASN A 88 4.76 -7.86 7.27
N THR A 89 5.53 -6.80 7.51
CA THR A 89 6.22 -6.05 6.45
C THR A 89 7.44 -6.82 5.96
N GLN A 90 8.18 -7.44 6.88
CA GLN A 90 9.30 -8.31 6.55
C GLN A 90 8.86 -9.47 5.66
N GLU A 91 7.72 -10.11 5.94
CA GLU A 91 7.17 -11.17 5.10
C GLU A 91 6.85 -10.68 3.67
N ILE A 92 6.23 -9.50 3.50
CA ILE A 92 6.02 -8.89 2.17
C ILE A 92 7.35 -8.71 1.44
N VAL A 93 8.36 -8.19 2.12
CA VAL A 93 9.69 -7.98 1.52
C VAL A 93 10.37 -9.29 1.16
N LYS A 94 10.39 -10.29 2.06
CA LYS A 94 10.96 -11.61 1.79
C LYS A 94 10.32 -12.23 0.56
N HIS A 95 9.01 -12.09 0.43
CA HIS A 95 8.30 -12.58 -0.74
C HIS A 95 8.77 -11.87 -2.01
N ALA A 96 8.81 -10.52 -2.03
CA ALA A 96 9.34 -9.78 -3.18
C ALA A 96 10.80 -10.14 -3.52
N ALA A 97 11.65 -10.33 -2.52
CA ALA A 97 13.04 -10.72 -2.69
C ALA A 97 13.17 -12.12 -3.33
N ASN A 98 12.38 -13.09 -2.87
CA ASN A 98 12.29 -14.42 -3.47
C ASN A 98 11.79 -14.42 -4.92
N HIS A 99 10.98 -13.42 -5.29
CA HIS A 99 10.54 -13.21 -6.67
C HIS A 99 11.54 -12.39 -7.52
N ASN A 100 12.78 -12.23 -7.07
CA ASN A 100 13.88 -11.57 -7.78
C ASN A 100 13.53 -10.14 -8.22
N PHE A 101 12.85 -9.39 -7.36
CA PHE A 101 12.75 -7.94 -7.53
C PHE A 101 14.16 -7.37 -7.52
N ARG A 102 14.52 -6.56 -8.52
CA ARG A 102 15.89 -6.11 -8.69
C ARG A 102 16.38 -5.27 -7.53
N LEU A 103 15.51 -4.40 -7.02
CA LEU A 103 15.84 -3.47 -5.97
C LEU A 103 14.70 -3.39 -4.97
N ILE A 104 15.04 -3.56 -3.70
CA ILE A 104 14.09 -3.40 -2.60
C ILE A 104 14.67 -2.38 -1.64
N HIS A 105 14.06 -1.20 -1.57
CA HIS A 105 14.44 -0.17 -0.60
C HIS A 105 13.41 -0.11 0.51
N ILE A 106 13.87 -0.26 1.74
CA ILE A 106 13.04 -0.14 2.94
C ILE A 106 13.53 1.06 3.74
N ILE A 107 12.63 1.99 4.03
CA ILE A 107 12.87 3.11 4.94
C ILE A 107 11.99 2.91 6.19
N SER A 108 12.60 2.83 7.36
CA SER A 108 11.90 2.70 8.65
C SER A 108 12.21 3.85 9.60
N GLY A 109 11.50 3.90 10.74
CA GLY A 109 11.92 4.70 11.88
C GLY A 109 13.24 4.20 12.52
N PRO A 110 13.77 4.96 13.49
CA PRO A 110 15.08 4.69 14.11
C PRO A 110 15.07 3.50 15.09
N ASN A 111 13.88 3.15 15.60
CA ASN A 111 13.70 2.10 16.60
C ASN A 111 12.95 0.91 15.99
N ILE A 112 13.28 -0.28 16.46
CA ILE A 112 12.64 -1.54 16.09
C ILE A 112 12.24 -2.33 17.33
N PHE A 113 11.40 -3.34 17.14
CA PHE A 113 11.21 -4.37 18.17
C PHE A 113 12.49 -5.21 18.26
N CYS A 114 12.86 -5.62 19.47
CA CYS A 114 14.13 -6.30 19.71
C CYS A 114 14.17 -7.67 19.02
N GLU A 115 13.03 -8.36 19.00
CA GLU A 115 12.79 -9.63 18.31
C GLU A 115 12.97 -9.54 16.78
N ASP A 116 12.75 -8.36 16.19
CA ASP A 116 12.86 -8.16 14.74
C ASP A 116 14.33 -8.04 14.27
N LYS A 117 15.29 -7.74 15.15
CA LYS A 117 16.71 -7.50 14.79
C LYS A 117 17.32 -8.63 13.98
N THR A 118 17.21 -9.85 14.50
CA THR A 118 17.81 -11.04 13.88
C THR A 118 17.16 -11.34 12.53
N GLU A 119 15.87 -11.06 12.40
CA GLU A 119 15.15 -11.30 11.14
C GLU A 119 15.56 -10.29 10.07
N ILE A 120 15.70 -9.02 10.43
CA ILE A 120 16.20 -7.97 9.53
C ILE A 120 17.66 -8.27 9.14
N TYR A 121 18.51 -8.68 10.10
CA TYR A 121 19.88 -9.12 9.82
C TYR A 121 19.90 -10.22 8.75
N THR A 122 19.09 -11.27 8.94
CA THR A 122 19.05 -12.42 8.04
C THR A 122 18.54 -12.03 6.66
N LEU A 123 17.56 -11.13 6.59
CA LEU A 123 17.07 -10.59 5.33
C LEU A 123 18.18 -9.87 4.56
N LEU A 124 18.94 -9.00 5.22
CA LEU A 124 20.02 -8.24 4.60
C LEU A 124 21.23 -9.10 4.23
N ASP A 125 21.51 -10.14 5.03
CA ASP A 125 22.58 -11.10 4.74
C ASP A 125 22.26 -11.96 3.51
N ARG A 126 21.00 -12.42 3.41
CA ARG A 126 20.57 -13.34 2.35
C ARG A 126 20.31 -12.66 1.01
N TYR A 127 19.83 -11.41 1.01
CA TYR A 127 19.34 -10.74 -0.18
C TYR A 127 20.11 -9.45 -0.45
N ASN A 128 21.09 -9.51 -1.36
CA ASN A 128 21.95 -8.37 -1.73
C ASN A 128 21.21 -7.20 -2.41
N ASN A 129 20.02 -7.46 -2.94
CA ASN A 129 19.11 -6.51 -3.56
C ASN A 129 18.25 -5.74 -2.54
N VAL A 130 18.27 -6.13 -1.27
CA VAL A 130 17.54 -5.44 -0.19
C VAL A 130 18.46 -4.41 0.44
N LYS A 131 18.00 -3.16 0.48
CA LYS A 131 18.66 -2.06 1.19
C LYS A 131 17.73 -1.52 2.27
N TYR A 132 18.27 -1.40 3.47
CA TYR A 132 17.55 -0.90 4.64
C TYR A 132 18.11 0.44 5.07
N PHE A 133 17.22 1.38 5.29
CA PHE A 133 17.53 2.75 5.68
C PHE A 133 16.70 3.12 6.90
N ILE A 134 17.30 3.88 7.81
CA ILE A 134 16.61 4.43 8.98
C ILE A 134 16.48 5.94 8.88
N LEU A 135 15.35 6.44 9.35
CA LEU A 135 15.14 7.87 9.54
C LEU A 135 15.53 8.28 10.97
N PRO A 136 15.92 9.55 11.17
CA PRO A 136 16.17 10.07 12.52
C PRO A 136 14.91 10.10 13.39
N GLU A 137 13.73 10.16 12.76
CA GLU A 137 12.43 10.16 13.42
C GLU A 137 11.49 9.16 12.73
N ARG A 138 10.51 8.65 13.48
CA ARG A 138 9.51 7.72 12.92
C ARG A 138 8.71 8.41 11.81
N PRO A 139 8.61 7.83 10.59
CA PRO A 139 7.79 8.42 9.54
C PRO A 139 6.31 8.36 9.90
N THR A 140 5.57 9.42 9.55
CA THR A 140 4.11 9.52 9.77
C THR A 140 3.28 8.95 8.61
N LYS A 141 3.92 8.74 7.45
CA LYS A 141 3.31 8.20 6.24
C LYS A 141 3.88 6.82 5.99
N HIS A 142 3.01 5.84 5.75
CA HIS A 142 3.44 4.50 5.34
C HIS A 142 2.84 4.15 3.98
N PHE A 143 3.68 3.67 3.09
CA PHE A 143 3.26 3.24 1.76
C PHE A 143 4.26 2.28 1.14
N MET A 144 3.79 1.55 0.12
CA MET A 144 4.61 0.66 -0.69
C MET A 144 4.36 0.93 -2.16
N ILE A 145 5.43 1.06 -2.93
CA ILE A 145 5.40 1.13 -4.39
C ILE A 145 5.97 -0.19 -4.90
N PHE A 146 5.12 -1.02 -5.51
CA PHE A 146 5.51 -2.37 -5.97
C PHE A 146 6.14 -2.38 -7.36
N ASN A 147 5.91 -1.32 -8.13
CA ASN A 147 6.54 -1.01 -9.41
C ASN A 147 5.99 0.35 -9.90
N ASN A 148 6.20 0.67 -11.19
CA ASN A 148 5.69 1.86 -11.86
C ASN A 148 4.15 1.89 -12.07
N THR A 149 3.39 0.96 -11.48
CA THR A 149 1.93 0.85 -11.67
C THR A 149 1.15 0.44 -10.43
N HIS A 150 1.76 0.03 -9.32
CA HIS A 150 1.03 -0.49 -8.15
C HIS A 150 1.46 0.22 -6.88
N LEU A 151 0.47 0.68 -6.12
CA LEU A 151 0.66 1.49 -4.92
C LEU A 151 -0.21 0.95 -3.78
N TYR A 152 0.34 0.92 -2.58
CA TYR A 152 -0.39 0.70 -1.34
C TYR A 152 -0.11 1.84 -0.38
N VAL A 153 -1.15 2.41 0.23
CA VAL A 153 -1.05 3.56 1.12
C VAL A 153 -1.80 3.26 2.42
N GLU A 154 -1.13 3.39 3.55
CA GLU A 154 -1.81 3.40 4.83
C GLU A 154 -2.27 4.81 5.17
N LYS A 155 -3.50 4.92 5.67
CA LYS A 155 -4.00 6.20 6.17
C LYS A 155 -3.13 6.62 7.37
N PRO A 156 -2.69 7.89 7.44
CA PRO A 156 -2.07 8.43 8.64
C PRO A 156 -3.00 8.19 9.83
N HIS A 157 -2.46 7.66 10.91
CA HIS A 157 -3.24 7.36 12.12
C HIS A 157 -2.37 7.58 13.36
N ARG A 158 -2.98 8.06 14.43
CA ARG A 158 -2.42 7.93 15.78
C ARG A 158 -2.65 6.49 16.27
N HIS A 159 -1.91 6.05 17.29
CA HIS A 159 -2.06 4.69 17.86
C HIS A 159 -3.51 4.35 18.28
N THR A 160 -4.35 5.36 18.53
CA THR A 160 -5.74 5.26 18.97
C THR A 160 -6.78 5.35 17.84
N GLU A 161 -6.35 5.57 16.58
CA GLU A 161 -7.27 5.81 15.45
C GLU A 161 -7.39 4.61 14.51
N SER A 162 -8.52 4.53 13.80
CA SER A 162 -8.82 3.44 12.87
C SER A 162 -7.84 3.41 11.68
N ARG A 163 -7.06 2.32 11.59
CA ARG A 163 -6.04 2.03 10.57
C ARG A 163 -6.60 1.68 9.18
N GLY A 164 -7.25 2.61 8.48
CA GLY A 164 -7.63 2.36 7.08
C GLY A 164 -6.42 2.25 6.15
N SER A 165 -6.55 1.53 5.04
CA SER A 165 -5.56 1.58 3.96
C SER A 165 -6.19 1.41 2.58
N VAL A 166 -5.44 1.76 1.55
CA VAL A 166 -5.89 1.73 0.16
C VAL A 166 -4.84 1.03 -0.69
N GLY A 167 -5.24 0.00 -1.43
CA GLY A 167 -4.48 -0.59 -2.51
C GLY A 167 -4.94 -0.05 -3.86
N ILE A 168 -4.01 0.23 -4.77
CA ILE A 168 -4.30 0.75 -6.10
C ILE A 168 -3.52 -0.06 -7.14
N THR A 169 -4.24 -0.73 -8.04
CA THR A 169 -3.64 -1.41 -9.19
C THR A 169 -3.73 -0.53 -10.43
N LYS A 170 -2.74 -0.65 -11.32
CA LYS A 170 -2.60 0.23 -12.50
C LYS A 170 -2.83 1.71 -12.13
N CYS A 171 -2.14 2.13 -11.08
CA CYS A 171 -2.13 3.46 -10.50
C CYS A 171 -1.82 4.50 -11.58
N ASN A 172 -2.50 5.65 -11.50
CA ASN A 172 -2.21 6.77 -12.38
C ASN A 172 -0.75 7.23 -12.19
N LEU A 173 -0.02 7.43 -13.30
CA LEU A 173 1.40 7.80 -13.26
C LEU A 173 1.67 9.11 -12.51
N LYS A 174 0.77 10.09 -12.61
CA LYS A 174 0.87 11.37 -11.88
C LYS A 174 0.81 11.14 -10.37
N LEU A 175 -0.10 10.29 -9.92
CA LEU A 175 -0.20 9.92 -8.50
C LEU A 175 1.06 9.18 -8.06
N LEU A 176 1.51 8.22 -8.85
CA LEU A 176 2.71 7.45 -8.52
C LEU A 176 3.96 8.33 -8.45
N ASN A 177 4.11 9.30 -9.35
CA ASN A 177 5.22 10.26 -9.34
C ASN A 177 5.23 11.12 -8.07
N ILE A 178 4.07 11.43 -7.48
CA ILE A 178 3.99 12.11 -6.18
C ILE A 178 4.60 11.22 -5.08
N TYR A 179 4.23 9.94 -5.04
CA TYR A 179 4.76 9.00 -4.04
C TYR A 179 6.23 8.67 -4.26
N ASN A 180 6.67 8.51 -5.52
CA ASN A 180 8.09 8.37 -5.84
C ASN A 180 8.88 9.61 -5.39
N LYS A 181 8.42 10.82 -5.71
CA LYS A 181 9.08 12.06 -5.25
C LYS A 181 9.11 12.15 -3.73
N ALA A 182 8.03 11.77 -3.05
CA ALA A 182 8.00 11.71 -1.60
C ALA A 182 9.01 10.69 -1.05
N PHE A 183 9.13 9.53 -1.70
CA PHE A 183 10.12 8.51 -1.34
C PHE A 183 11.55 9.04 -1.49
N GLU A 184 11.91 9.60 -2.64
CA GLU A 184 13.26 10.13 -2.87
C GLU A 184 13.59 11.28 -1.90
N ASN A 185 12.62 12.16 -1.64
CA ASN A 185 12.80 13.23 -0.66
C ASN A 185 13.07 12.68 0.75
N ILE A 186 12.37 11.62 1.17
CA ILE A 186 12.56 10.99 2.48
C ILE A 186 13.89 10.25 2.52
N LEU A 187 14.24 9.54 1.44
CA LEU A 187 15.51 8.81 1.32
C LEU A 187 16.73 9.72 1.51
N ALA A 188 16.66 10.98 1.05
CA ALA A 188 17.72 11.96 1.24
C ALA A 188 18.07 12.26 2.71
N PHE A 189 17.15 11.98 3.65
CA PHE A 189 17.37 12.13 5.09
C PHE A 189 17.61 10.80 5.80
N ALA A 190 17.52 9.68 5.08
CA ALA A 190 17.63 8.36 5.66
C ALA A 190 19.09 7.88 5.62
N GLN A 191 19.53 7.26 6.70
CA GLN A 191 20.86 6.65 6.79
C GLN A 191 20.77 5.17 6.38
N PRO A 192 21.59 4.69 5.42
CA PRO A 192 21.66 3.26 5.12
C PRO A 192 22.27 2.50 6.30
N LEU A 193 21.81 1.28 6.53
CA LEU A 193 22.40 0.38 7.52
C LEU A 193 22.89 -0.90 6.87
N THR A 194 24.04 -1.36 7.37
CA THR A 194 24.55 -2.70 7.17
C THR A 194 23.82 -3.71 8.07
N LYS A 195 23.94 -5.00 7.74
CA LYS A 195 23.37 -6.08 8.56
C LYS A 195 23.93 -6.06 9.99
N GLU A 196 25.22 -5.80 10.16
CA GLU A 196 25.85 -5.69 11.48
C GLU A 196 25.32 -4.51 12.30
N GLU A 197 25.11 -3.35 11.66
CA GLU A 197 24.59 -2.17 12.34
C GLU A 197 23.14 -2.34 12.81
N VAL A 198 22.33 -3.15 12.12
CA VAL A 198 20.96 -3.47 12.56
C VAL A 198 20.93 -4.11 13.95
N LEU A 199 21.89 -4.97 14.28
CA LEU A 199 21.95 -5.61 15.60
C LEU A 199 22.16 -4.56 16.72
N ASN A 200 22.79 -3.44 16.39
CA ASN A 200 23.09 -2.34 17.32
C ASN A 200 22.01 -1.25 17.37
N GLN A 201 20.93 -1.35 16.57
CA GLN A 201 19.83 -0.40 16.65
C GLN A 201 19.20 -0.34 18.05
N GLN A 202 18.64 0.82 18.41
CA GLN A 202 17.88 0.95 19.64
C GLN A 202 16.55 0.20 19.51
N CYS A 203 16.20 -0.56 20.55
CA CYS A 203 14.88 -1.15 20.65
C CYS A 203 13.90 -0.18 21.29
N TYR A 204 12.60 -0.38 21.04
CA TYR A 204 11.57 0.22 21.89
C TYR A 204 11.79 -0.21 23.35
N LYS A 205 11.60 0.74 24.27
CA LYS A 205 11.55 0.43 25.70
C LYS A 205 10.21 -0.22 25.99
N GLU A 206 10.22 -1.39 26.62
CA GLU A 206 9.03 -2.02 27.19
C GLU A 206 8.38 -1.15 28.27
#